data_AF-A0A7V1ST37-F1
#
_entry.id   AF-A0A7V1ST37-F1
#
_cell.length_a   1.000
_cell.length_b   1.000
_cell.length_c   1.000
_cell.angle_alpha   90.00
_cell.angle_beta   90.00
_cell.angle_gamma   90.00
#
_symmetry.space_group_name_H-M   'P 1'
#
loop_
_entity.id
_entity.type
_entity.pdbx_description
1 polymer ?
#
loop_
_entity_poly.entity_id
_entity_poly.type
_entity_poly.pdbx_seq_one_letter_code
_entity_poly.pdbx_strand_id
1 'polypeptide(L)'
;MKKIITLIFLVAITFVCKANNDALDSLKHKLQTTTNDTLKGPIYTQIAAEYLKFDTIVNRNLRNYYQTEAIHWSLQALHNYSFYEDTLGMRRCFDDLAKVYTAQHRYSQAKWFLLQSKNISRKRNDVASVVMTLVKLANVKMDNKEAKLAMRDLNDALNLSVKNNLLREEALVQQSYAFLYNRLNQTDKGDIASKRVAEINEKLQQIQADKQLAETMPRDSVIVKKTEPIKKKRTTPVKKLAKLNTTSVRKLAAVYPVQAKL
;
A
#
# COMPACT_ATOMS: atom_id res chain seq x y z
N MET A 1 31.36 30.01 24.03
CA MET A 1 30.27 29.02 23.84
C MET A 1 29.61 29.07 22.46
N LYS A 2 29.27 30.24 21.89
CA LYS A 2 28.65 30.33 20.55
C LYS A 2 29.49 29.71 19.40
N LYS A 3 30.83 29.84 19.43
CA LYS A 3 31.74 29.30 18.41
C LYS A 3 31.87 27.76 18.42
N ILE A 4 31.65 27.12 19.58
CA ILE A 4 31.69 25.65 19.72
C ILE A 4 30.39 25.04 19.16
N ILE A 5 29.25 25.68 19.45
CA ILE A 5 27.95 25.25 18.93
C ILE A 5 27.91 25.33 17.39
N THR A 6 28.47 26.38 16.79
CA THR A 6 28.56 26.49 15.32
C THR A 6 29.48 25.44 14.69
N LEU A 7 30.57 25.06 15.37
CA LEU A 7 31.49 24.02 14.89
C LEU A 7 30.82 22.63 14.93
N ILE A 8 30.11 22.32 16.02
CA ILE A 8 29.36 21.06 16.17
C ILE A 8 28.26 20.95 15.10
N PHE A 9 27.56 22.05 14.80
CA PHE A 9 26.53 22.06 13.76
C PHE A 9 27.12 21.81 12.36
N LEU A 10 28.30 22.38 12.07
CA LEU A 10 28.98 22.20 10.79
C LEU A 10 29.54 20.78 10.63
N VAL A 11 30.03 20.16 11.71
CA VAL A 11 30.44 18.75 11.73
C VAL A 11 29.24 17.81 11.56
N ALA A 12 28.11 18.08 12.20
CA ALA A 12 26.89 17.27 12.03
C ALA A 12 26.36 17.31 10.59
N ILE A 13 26.37 18.49 9.94
CA ILE A 13 25.94 18.63 8.54
C ILE A 13 26.87 17.86 7.60
N THR A 14 28.19 17.91 7.81
CA THR A 14 29.14 17.18 6.96
C THR A 14 29.05 15.66 7.12
N PHE A 15 28.76 15.17 8.33
CA PHE A 15 28.59 13.74 8.59
C PHE A 15 27.32 13.17 7.92
N VAL A 16 26.20 13.91 7.98
CA VAL A 16 24.93 13.50 7.33
C VAL A 16 25.06 13.48 5.81
N CYS A 17 25.78 14.44 5.22
CA CYS A 17 26.01 14.48 3.78
C CYS A 17 26.92 13.35 3.28
N LYS A 18 27.95 12.94 4.05
CA LYS A 18 28.80 11.79 3.69
C LYS A 18 28.05 10.46 3.74
N ALA A 19 27.31 10.20 4.82
CA ALA A 19 26.62 8.92 5.01
C ALA A 19 25.60 8.61 3.89
N ASN A 20 24.90 9.63 3.37
CA ASN A 20 23.96 9.45 2.25
C ASN A 20 24.68 9.15 0.92
N ASN A 21 25.85 9.73 0.68
CA ASN A 21 26.63 9.45 -0.53
C ASN A 21 27.20 8.04 -0.52
N ASP A 22 27.70 7.56 0.64
CA ASP A 22 28.26 6.21 0.78
C ASP A 22 27.22 5.11 0.49
N ALA A 23 25.97 5.32 0.93
CA ALA A 23 24.87 4.40 0.66
C ALA A 23 24.54 4.35 -0.84
N LEU A 24 24.49 5.50 -1.50
CA LEU A 24 24.17 5.61 -2.92
C LEU A 24 25.26 4.98 -3.79
N ASP A 25 26.53 5.21 -3.47
CA ASP A 25 27.67 4.64 -4.18
C ASP A 25 27.72 3.12 -4.03
N SER A 26 27.45 2.61 -2.82
CA SER A 26 27.31 1.18 -2.55
C SER A 26 26.20 0.54 -3.40
N LEU A 27 25.03 1.20 -3.50
CA LEU A 27 23.92 0.71 -4.32
C LEU A 27 24.24 0.73 -5.82
N LYS A 28 24.92 1.78 -6.31
CA LYS A 28 25.36 1.86 -7.71
C LYS A 28 26.41 0.80 -8.04
N HIS A 29 27.36 0.55 -7.15
CA HIS A 29 28.33 -0.54 -7.31
C HIS A 29 27.63 -1.91 -7.29
N LYS A 30 26.67 -2.12 -6.38
CA LYS A 30 25.85 -3.32 -6.34
C LYS A 30 25.09 -3.54 -7.66
N LEU A 31 24.54 -2.47 -8.24
CA LEU A 31 23.89 -2.54 -9.54
C LEU A 31 24.86 -2.99 -10.65
N GLN A 32 26.06 -2.41 -10.70
CA GLN A 32 27.09 -2.74 -11.70
C GLN A 32 27.54 -4.20 -11.62
N THR A 33 27.66 -4.73 -10.41
CA THR A 33 28.09 -6.13 -10.15
C THR A 33 26.95 -7.14 -10.28
N THR A 34 25.70 -6.69 -10.38
CA THR A 34 24.54 -7.57 -10.52
C THR A 34 24.38 -8.02 -11.98
N THR A 35 24.63 -9.30 -12.23
CA THR A 35 24.48 -9.91 -13.56
C THR A 35 23.05 -10.34 -13.86
N ASN A 36 22.28 -10.73 -12.84
CA ASN A 36 20.89 -11.17 -13.02
C ASN A 36 19.95 -9.96 -13.20
N ASP A 37 19.37 -9.84 -14.38
CA ASP A 37 18.48 -8.73 -14.75
C ASP A 37 17.21 -8.64 -13.90
N THR A 38 16.70 -9.76 -13.36
CA THR A 38 15.53 -9.75 -12.46
C THR A 38 15.81 -9.08 -11.11
N LEU A 39 17.08 -9.05 -10.69
CA LEU A 39 17.50 -8.45 -9.43
C LEU A 39 17.79 -6.95 -9.55
N LYS A 40 17.86 -6.43 -10.78
CA LYS A 40 18.14 -5.01 -11.03
C LYS A 40 16.96 -4.11 -10.64
N GLY A 41 15.71 -4.53 -10.88
CA GLY A 41 14.50 -3.80 -10.48
C GLY A 41 14.50 -3.35 -9.02
N PRO A 42 14.66 -4.28 -8.05
CA PRO A 42 14.79 -3.94 -6.64
C PRO A 42 15.94 -2.97 -6.33
N ILE A 43 17.11 -3.11 -6.98
CA ILE A 43 18.24 -2.20 -6.77
C ILE A 43 17.92 -0.79 -7.29
N TYR A 44 17.30 -0.69 -8.47
CA TYR A 44 16.84 0.59 -9.00
C TYR A 44 15.86 1.29 -8.04
N THR A 45 14.92 0.57 -7.44
CA THR A 45 14.01 1.17 -6.43
C THR A 45 14.71 1.61 -5.16
N GLN A 46 15.78 0.92 -4.74
CA GLN A 46 16.57 1.33 -3.58
C GLN A 46 17.32 2.63 -3.88
N ILE A 47 17.94 2.73 -5.06
CA ILE A 47 18.59 3.97 -5.52
C ILE A 47 17.57 5.11 -5.62
N ALA A 48 16.41 4.86 -6.24
CA ALA A 48 15.34 5.84 -6.31
C ALA A 48 14.88 6.30 -4.92
N ALA A 49 14.74 5.38 -3.96
CA ALA A 49 14.34 5.69 -2.59
C ALA A 49 15.31 6.64 -1.87
N GLU A 50 16.62 6.53 -2.13
CA GLU A 50 17.61 7.49 -1.64
C GLU A 50 17.39 8.89 -2.23
N TYR A 51 17.16 8.96 -3.54
CA TYR A 51 16.88 10.24 -4.22
C TYR A 51 15.50 10.85 -3.86
N LEU A 52 14.52 10.04 -3.47
CA LEU A 52 13.19 10.50 -3.02
C LEU A 52 13.22 11.23 -1.67
N LYS A 53 14.36 11.29 -0.99
CA LYS A 53 14.57 12.08 0.25
C LYS A 53 14.77 13.59 -0.01
N PHE A 54 14.48 14.06 -1.23
CA PHE A 54 14.65 15.46 -1.63
C PHE A 54 13.86 16.48 -0.78
N ASP A 55 12.83 16.04 -0.04
CA ASP A 55 12.01 16.90 0.82
C ASP A 55 12.84 17.61 1.90
N THR A 56 13.91 16.96 2.39
CA THR A 56 14.80 17.49 3.44
C THR A 56 15.89 18.41 2.89
N ILE A 57 16.08 18.47 1.56
CA ILE A 57 17.17 19.20 0.92
C ILE A 57 16.79 20.68 0.77
N VAL A 58 17.53 21.57 1.43
CA VAL A 58 17.26 23.01 1.39
C VAL A 58 17.75 23.65 0.08
N ASN A 59 18.90 23.23 -0.44
CA ASN A 59 19.46 23.79 -1.67
C ASN A 59 18.60 23.41 -2.89
N ARG A 60 18.06 24.42 -3.60
CA ARG A 60 17.16 24.21 -4.74
C ARG A 60 17.79 23.42 -5.89
N ASN A 61 19.05 23.69 -6.23
CA ASN A 61 19.72 23.01 -7.35
C ASN A 61 19.96 21.54 -7.00
N LEU A 62 20.40 21.25 -5.78
CA LEU A 62 20.58 19.89 -5.30
C LEU A 62 19.24 19.14 -5.21
N ARG A 63 18.18 19.80 -4.73
CA ARG A 63 16.83 19.25 -4.71
C ARG A 63 16.35 18.88 -6.12
N ASN A 64 16.55 19.76 -7.10
CA ASN A 64 16.18 19.51 -8.50
C ASN A 64 16.98 18.34 -9.09
N TYR A 65 18.27 18.23 -8.77
CA TYR A 65 19.09 17.09 -9.15
C TYR A 65 18.52 15.79 -8.57
N TYR A 66 18.24 15.75 -7.26
CA TYR A 66 17.64 14.57 -6.62
C TYR A 66 16.30 14.19 -7.23
N GLN A 67 15.43 15.16 -7.53
CA GLN A 67 14.16 14.89 -8.20
C GLN A 67 14.37 14.28 -9.60
N THR A 68 15.33 14.79 -10.35
CA THR A 68 15.66 14.28 -11.70
C THR A 68 16.15 12.84 -11.65
N GLU A 69 17.07 12.56 -10.72
CA GLU A 69 17.59 11.21 -10.50
C GLU A 69 16.50 10.26 -9.99
N ALA A 70 15.65 10.69 -9.05
CA ALA A 70 14.52 9.89 -8.58
C ALA A 70 13.60 9.46 -9.73
N ILE A 71 13.31 10.35 -10.68
CA ILE A 71 12.54 10.01 -11.89
C ILE A 71 13.31 8.99 -12.74
N HIS A 72 14.60 9.25 -13.01
CA HIS A 72 15.42 8.36 -13.84
C HIS A 72 15.42 6.93 -13.29
N TRP A 73 15.78 6.74 -12.02
CA TRP A 73 15.87 5.43 -11.38
C TRP A 73 14.50 4.76 -11.21
N SER A 74 13.44 5.54 -10.95
CA SER A 74 12.07 4.99 -10.90
C SER A 74 11.60 4.49 -12.26
N LEU A 75 12.00 5.14 -13.37
CA LEU A 75 11.69 4.69 -14.73
C LEU A 75 12.50 3.44 -15.12
N GLN A 76 13.77 3.36 -14.73
CA GLN A 76 14.58 2.15 -14.92
C GLN A 76 13.97 0.95 -14.17
N ALA A 77 13.58 1.16 -12.91
CA ALA A 77 12.85 0.17 -12.11
C ALA A 77 11.53 -0.23 -12.78
N LEU A 78 10.73 0.74 -13.22
CA LEU A 78 9.45 0.49 -13.88
C LEU A 78 9.62 -0.34 -15.16
N HIS A 79 10.62 -0.02 -15.98
CA HIS A 79 10.92 -0.77 -17.20
C HIS A 79 11.26 -2.23 -16.86
N ASN A 80 12.14 -2.45 -15.89
CA ASN A 80 12.55 -3.78 -15.45
C ASN A 80 11.35 -4.58 -14.89
N TYR A 81 10.57 -4.01 -13.99
CA TYR A 81 9.38 -4.69 -13.45
C TYR A 81 8.31 -4.93 -14.49
N SER A 82 8.13 -4.02 -15.45
CA SER A 82 7.20 -4.22 -16.56
C SER A 82 7.63 -5.38 -17.45
N PHE A 83 8.93 -5.55 -17.69
CA PHE A 83 9.46 -6.65 -18.49
C PHE A 83 9.20 -8.01 -17.83
N TYR A 84 9.28 -8.08 -16.50
CA TYR A 84 9.02 -9.30 -15.72
C TYR A 84 7.61 -9.40 -15.14
N GLU A 85 6.69 -8.53 -15.56
CA GLU A 85 5.29 -8.48 -15.09
C GLU A 85 5.12 -8.37 -13.56
N ASP A 86 6.11 -7.80 -12.86
CA ASP A 86 6.01 -7.54 -11.41
C ASP A 86 5.12 -6.32 -11.14
N THR A 87 3.83 -6.59 -11.03
CA THR A 87 2.81 -5.57 -10.74
C THR A 87 3.04 -4.84 -9.41
N LEU A 88 3.63 -5.47 -8.39
CA LEU A 88 3.90 -4.80 -7.11
C LEU A 88 5.07 -3.82 -7.24
N GLY A 89 6.13 -4.22 -7.92
CA GLY A 89 7.24 -3.36 -8.29
C GLY A 89 6.78 -2.17 -9.14
N MET A 90 5.99 -2.42 -10.20
CA MET A 90 5.42 -1.36 -11.05
C MET A 90 4.58 -0.36 -10.23
N ARG A 91 3.72 -0.86 -9.33
CA ARG A 91 2.90 0.01 -8.46
C ARG A 91 3.76 0.94 -7.63
N ARG A 92 4.85 0.42 -7.04
CA ARG A 92 5.79 1.23 -6.25
C ARG A 92 6.42 2.33 -7.12
N CYS A 93 6.91 1.99 -8.31
CA CYS A 93 7.48 2.97 -9.22
C CYS A 93 6.48 4.06 -9.62
N PHE A 94 5.21 3.71 -9.82
CA PHE A 94 4.16 4.70 -10.09
C PHE A 94 3.93 5.64 -8.90
N ASP A 95 3.93 5.13 -7.67
CA ASP A 95 3.83 5.96 -6.46
C ASP A 95 5.04 6.90 -6.31
N ASP A 96 6.24 6.41 -6.59
CA ASP A 96 7.50 7.17 -6.53
C ASP A 96 7.52 8.30 -7.58
N LEU A 97 7.15 7.99 -8.83
CA LEU A 97 7.02 8.99 -9.89
C LEU A 97 5.96 10.04 -9.56
N ALA A 98 4.80 9.63 -9.03
CA ALA A 98 3.77 10.55 -8.60
C ALA A 98 4.26 11.51 -7.51
N LYS A 99 5.04 11.03 -6.54
CA LYS A 99 5.64 11.87 -5.50
C LYS A 99 6.50 12.96 -6.12
N VAL A 100 7.42 12.60 -7.03
CA VAL A 100 8.33 13.58 -7.65
C VAL A 100 7.55 14.59 -8.50
N TYR A 101 6.62 14.12 -9.33
CA TYR A 101 5.83 15.02 -10.18
C TYR A 101 4.93 15.96 -9.39
N THR A 102 4.43 15.54 -8.22
CA THR A 102 3.70 16.42 -7.31
C THR A 102 4.61 17.53 -6.80
N ALA A 103 5.83 17.17 -6.35
CA ALA A 103 6.82 18.13 -5.87
C ALA A 103 7.32 19.11 -6.95
N GLN A 104 7.23 18.72 -8.24
CA GLN A 104 7.52 19.57 -9.39
C GLN A 104 6.31 20.38 -9.88
N HIS A 105 5.17 20.33 -9.18
CA HIS A 105 3.90 20.94 -9.59
C HIS A 105 3.38 20.43 -10.96
N ARG A 106 3.83 19.25 -11.38
CA ARG A 106 3.43 18.55 -12.62
C ARG A 106 2.23 17.64 -12.35
N TYR A 107 1.11 18.27 -11.98
CA TYR A 107 -0.05 17.57 -11.42
C TYR A 107 -0.73 16.60 -12.39
N SER A 108 -0.72 16.88 -13.70
CA SER A 108 -1.28 15.96 -14.70
C SER A 108 -0.52 14.64 -14.74
N GLN A 109 0.82 14.69 -14.73
CA GLN A 109 1.66 13.50 -14.67
C GLN A 109 1.46 12.77 -13.35
N ALA A 110 1.48 13.47 -12.22
CA ALA A 110 1.26 12.87 -10.90
C ALA A 110 -0.08 12.12 -10.83
N LYS A 111 -1.17 12.74 -11.30
CA LYS A 111 -2.49 12.10 -11.40
C LYS A 111 -2.46 10.86 -12.28
N TRP A 112 -1.80 10.92 -13.44
CA TRP A 112 -1.69 9.77 -14.34
C TRP A 112 -1.02 8.57 -13.66
N PHE A 113 0.12 8.78 -13.00
CA PHE A 113 0.84 7.70 -12.31
C PHE A 113 0.05 7.14 -11.13
N LEU A 114 -0.60 7.98 -10.32
CA LEU A 114 -1.47 7.50 -9.24
C LEU A 114 -2.66 6.69 -9.77
N LEU A 115 -3.22 7.04 -10.93
CA LEU A 115 -4.28 6.23 -11.55
C LEU A 115 -3.76 4.83 -11.96
N GLN A 116 -2.53 4.72 -12.47
CA GLN A 116 -1.92 3.43 -12.77
C GLN A 116 -1.70 2.60 -11.51
N SER A 117 -1.14 3.20 -10.45
CA SER A 117 -0.97 2.57 -9.14
C SER A 117 -2.30 2.05 -8.58
N LYS A 118 -3.35 2.88 -8.62
CA LYS A 118 -4.70 2.51 -8.18
C LYS A 118 -5.29 1.35 -8.99
N ASN A 119 -5.06 1.33 -10.30
CA ASN A 119 -5.55 0.26 -11.17
C ASN A 119 -4.91 -1.08 -10.83
N ILE A 120 -3.61 -1.09 -10.54
CA ILE A 120 -2.93 -2.30 -10.05
C ILE A 120 -3.51 -2.74 -8.70
N SER A 121 -3.61 -1.84 -7.72
CA SER A 121 -4.17 -2.16 -6.39
C SER A 121 -5.58 -2.73 -6.49
N ARG A 122 -6.43 -2.18 -7.37
CA ARG A 122 -7.78 -2.71 -7.64
C ARG A 122 -7.75 -4.12 -8.24
N LYS A 123 -6.93 -4.36 -9.27
CA LYS A 123 -6.80 -5.69 -9.88
C LYS A 123 -6.30 -6.74 -8.87
N ARG A 124 -5.53 -6.31 -7.87
CA ARG A 124 -5.01 -7.16 -6.80
C ARG A 124 -5.93 -7.28 -5.58
N ASN A 125 -7.10 -6.63 -5.59
CA ASN A 125 -8.00 -6.53 -4.43
C ASN A 125 -7.33 -5.96 -3.16
N ASP A 126 -6.29 -5.14 -3.31
CA ASP A 126 -5.59 -4.47 -2.21
C ASP A 126 -6.32 -3.18 -1.85
N VAL A 127 -7.38 -3.31 -1.05
CA VAL A 127 -8.27 -2.20 -0.69
C VAL A 127 -7.53 -1.11 0.08
N ALA A 128 -6.64 -1.47 1.01
CA ALA A 128 -5.85 -0.51 1.77
C ALA A 128 -5.01 0.39 0.86
N SER A 129 -4.37 -0.20 -0.15
CA SER A 129 -3.61 0.57 -1.12
C SER A 129 -4.50 1.40 -2.05
N VAL A 130 -5.71 0.94 -2.39
CA VAL A 130 -6.68 1.77 -3.12
C VAL A 130 -7.05 3.02 -2.32
N VAL A 131 -7.32 2.88 -1.02
CA VAL A 131 -7.62 4.01 -0.13
C VAL A 131 -6.44 4.98 -0.08
N MET A 132 -5.23 4.47 0.14
CA MET A 132 -4.00 5.27 0.16
C MET A 132 -3.80 6.06 -1.14
N THR A 133 -4.00 5.43 -2.31
CA THR A 133 -3.85 6.11 -3.59
C THR A 133 -4.95 7.16 -3.83
N LEU A 134 -6.17 6.94 -3.34
CA LEU A 134 -7.23 7.96 -3.38
C LEU A 134 -6.89 9.18 -2.53
N VAL A 135 -6.33 8.98 -1.32
CA VAL A 135 -5.83 10.08 -0.48
C VAL A 135 -4.73 10.86 -1.19
N LYS A 136 -3.75 10.17 -1.80
CA LYS A 136 -2.70 10.82 -2.61
C LYS A 136 -3.28 11.62 -3.78
N LEU A 137 -4.27 11.06 -4.51
CA LEU A 137 -4.96 11.77 -5.60
C LEU A 137 -5.69 13.02 -5.09
N ALA A 138 -6.37 12.92 -3.96
CA ALA A 138 -7.04 14.06 -3.34
C ALA A 138 -6.03 15.16 -3.00
N ASN A 139 -4.88 14.82 -2.40
CA ASN A 139 -3.83 15.78 -2.09
C ASN A 139 -3.31 16.49 -3.35
N VAL A 140 -2.99 15.74 -4.42
CA VAL A 140 -2.58 16.32 -5.71
C VAL A 140 -3.65 17.25 -6.29
N LYS A 141 -4.93 16.89 -6.16
CA LYS A 141 -6.05 17.71 -6.62
C LYS A 141 -6.21 18.97 -5.77
N MET A 142 -6.00 18.90 -4.46
CA MET A 142 -5.99 20.09 -3.60
C MET A 142 -4.86 21.05 -3.96
N ASP A 143 -3.67 20.53 -4.25
CA ASP A 143 -2.53 21.32 -4.71
C ASP A 143 -2.82 21.97 -6.06
N ASN A 144 -3.53 21.27 -6.95
CA ASN A 144 -4.03 21.81 -8.22
C ASN A 144 -5.33 22.65 -8.08
N LYS A 145 -5.75 23.01 -6.87
CA LYS A 145 -6.96 23.81 -6.58
C LYS A 145 -8.29 23.18 -7.05
N GLU A 146 -8.32 21.87 -7.26
CA GLU A 146 -9.49 21.07 -7.67
C GLU A 146 -10.27 20.51 -6.45
N ALA A 147 -10.67 21.39 -5.52
CA ALA A 147 -11.24 20.99 -4.22
C ALA A 147 -12.45 20.03 -4.32
N LYS A 148 -13.36 20.24 -5.28
CA LYS A 148 -14.52 19.35 -5.50
C LYS A 148 -14.09 17.93 -5.90
N LEU A 149 -13.07 17.81 -6.74
CA LEU A 149 -12.56 16.51 -7.17
C LEU A 149 -11.76 15.82 -6.06
N ALA A 150 -11.06 16.59 -5.22
CA ALA A 150 -10.40 16.07 -4.03
C ALA A 150 -11.42 15.52 -3.02
N MET A 151 -12.48 16.28 -2.76
CA MET A 151 -13.58 15.87 -1.88
C MET A 151 -14.21 14.55 -2.32
N ARG A 152 -14.43 14.37 -3.63
CA ARG A 152 -14.96 13.10 -4.18
C ARG A 152 -14.03 11.92 -3.90
N ASP A 153 -12.73 12.08 -4.15
CA ASP A 153 -11.77 11.01 -3.89
C ASP A 153 -11.68 10.66 -2.39
N LEU A 154 -11.79 11.66 -1.50
CA LEU A 154 -11.82 11.43 -0.05
C LEU A 154 -13.10 10.73 0.40
N ASN A 155 -14.26 11.05 -0.18
CA ASN A 155 -15.52 10.36 0.11
C ASN A 155 -15.43 8.88 -0.27
N ASP A 156 -14.87 8.58 -1.44
CA ASP A 156 -14.65 7.21 -1.90
C ASP A 156 -13.67 6.48 -0.96
N ALA A 157 -12.59 7.15 -0.57
CA ALA A 157 -11.57 6.61 0.33
C ALA A 157 -12.14 6.30 1.72
N LEU A 158 -12.96 7.19 2.28
CA LEU A 158 -13.60 7.02 3.58
C LEU A 158 -14.59 5.86 3.58
N ASN A 159 -15.43 5.77 2.56
CA ASN A 159 -16.38 4.67 2.42
C ASN A 159 -15.65 3.31 2.37
N LEU A 160 -14.56 3.24 1.57
CA LEU A 160 -13.75 2.04 1.48
C LEU A 160 -13.05 1.70 2.80
N SER A 161 -12.46 2.68 3.50
CA SER A 161 -11.75 2.42 4.75
C SER A 161 -12.69 1.95 5.86
N VAL A 162 -13.83 2.62 6.03
CA VAL A 162 -14.83 2.27 7.05
C VAL A 162 -15.43 0.89 6.76
N LYS A 163 -15.86 0.64 5.52
CA LYS A 163 -16.46 -0.64 5.13
C LYS A 163 -15.53 -1.84 5.36
N ASN A 164 -14.21 -1.62 5.27
CA ASN A 164 -13.21 -2.69 5.41
C ASN A 164 -12.48 -2.64 6.77
N ASN A 165 -12.94 -1.84 7.73
CA ASN A 165 -12.34 -1.67 9.06
C ASN A 165 -10.85 -1.30 9.02
N LEU A 166 -10.45 -0.50 8.04
CA LEU A 166 -9.07 -0.07 7.80
C LEU A 166 -8.77 1.18 8.64
N LEU A 167 -8.62 1.00 9.95
CA LEU A 167 -8.47 2.12 10.90
C LEU A 167 -7.29 3.03 10.56
N ARG A 168 -6.13 2.47 10.22
CA ARG A 168 -4.95 3.26 9.89
C ARG A 168 -5.18 4.13 8.65
N GLU A 169 -5.80 3.56 7.62
CA GLU A 169 -6.12 4.27 6.40
C GLU A 169 -7.25 5.29 6.61
N GLU A 170 -8.26 4.97 7.44
CA GLU A 170 -9.32 5.91 7.83
C GLU A 170 -8.74 7.17 8.50
N ALA A 171 -7.78 7.01 9.42
CA ALA A 171 -7.10 8.15 10.04
C ALA A 171 -6.41 9.06 9.00
N LEU A 172 -5.76 8.47 7.99
CA LEU A 172 -5.12 9.24 6.91
C LEU A 172 -6.16 9.97 6.05
N VAL A 173 -7.29 9.33 5.75
CA VAL A 173 -8.40 9.98 5.03
C VAL A 173 -8.93 11.17 5.82
N GLN A 174 -9.15 11.00 7.13
CA GLN A 174 -9.64 12.07 8.02
C GLN A 174 -8.64 13.21 8.16
N GLN A 175 -7.34 12.91 8.20
CA GLN A 175 -6.29 13.95 8.18
C GLN A 175 -6.36 14.79 6.90
N SER A 176 -6.55 14.16 5.73
CA SER A 176 -6.71 14.88 4.46
C SER A 176 -8.03 15.67 4.40
N TYR A 177 -9.12 15.19 5.01
CA TYR A 177 -10.34 15.99 5.18
C TYR A 177 -10.10 17.22 6.03
N ALA A 178 -9.41 17.09 7.17
CA ALA A 178 -9.10 18.21 8.04
C ALA A 178 -8.34 19.30 7.28
N PHE A 179 -7.31 18.90 6.53
CA PHE A 179 -6.55 19.80 5.67
C PHE A 179 -7.44 20.49 4.60
N LEU A 180 -8.30 19.73 3.91
CA LEU A 180 -9.20 20.26 2.89
C LEU A 180 -10.20 21.27 3.49
N TYR A 181 -10.85 20.92 4.60
CA TYR A 181 -11.85 21.77 5.25
C TYR A 181 -11.24 23.07 5.76
N ASN A 182 -10.05 23.02 6.35
CA ASN A 182 -9.34 24.22 6.79
C ASN A 182 -9.02 25.14 5.61
N ARG A 183 -8.60 24.59 4.47
CA ARG A 183 -8.35 25.36 3.24
C ARG A 183 -9.62 25.94 2.60
N LEU A 184 -10.79 25.37 2.92
CA LEU A 184 -12.10 25.86 2.51
C LEU A 184 -12.75 26.79 3.54
N ASN A 185 -12.03 27.19 4.59
CA ASN A 185 -12.55 27.98 5.72
C ASN A 185 -13.74 27.31 6.44
N GLN A 186 -13.80 25.98 6.44
CA GLN A 186 -14.80 25.17 7.16
C GLN A 186 -14.15 24.55 8.41
N THR A 187 -13.60 25.39 9.28
CA THR A 187 -12.77 24.97 10.43
C THR A 187 -13.49 23.99 11.35
N ASP A 188 -14.78 24.18 11.60
CA ASP A 188 -15.56 23.28 12.45
C ASP A 188 -15.56 21.83 11.94
N LYS A 189 -15.67 21.64 10.62
CA LYS A 189 -15.57 20.32 10.00
C LYS A 189 -14.14 19.78 10.02
N GLY A 190 -13.16 20.68 9.89
CA GLY A 190 -11.75 20.33 10.03
C GLY A 190 -11.41 19.81 11.43
N ASP A 191 -11.99 20.43 12.47
CA ASP A 191 -11.83 20.02 13.86
C ASP A 191 -12.51 18.69 14.14
N ILE A 192 -13.70 18.45 13.59
CA ILE A 192 -14.38 17.14 13.68
C ILE A 192 -13.51 16.05 13.06
N ALA A 193 -12.98 16.27 11.86
CA ALA A 193 -12.10 15.31 11.20
C ALA A 193 -10.81 15.08 12.03
N SER A 194 -10.23 16.13 12.60
CA SER A 194 -9.04 16.03 13.45
C SER A 194 -9.28 15.28 14.76
N LYS A 195 -10.44 15.49 15.40
CA LYS A 195 -10.87 14.71 16.58
C LYS A 195 -10.99 13.24 16.23
N ARG A 196 -11.59 12.91 15.07
CA ARG A 196 -11.69 11.53 14.61
C ARG A 196 -10.32 10.87 14.40
N VAL A 197 -9.33 11.61 13.89
CA VAL A 197 -7.94 11.12 13.81
C VAL A 197 -7.40 10.76 15.19
N ALA A 198 -7.61 11.62 16.19
CA ALA A 198 -7.15 11.38 17.56
C ALA A 198 -7.79 10.11 18.17
N GLU A 199 -9.11 9.95 18.05
CA GLU A 199 -9.85 8.77 18.50
C GLU A 199 -9.30 7.47 17.88
N ILE A 200 -9.05 7.48 16.57
CA ILE A 200 -8.53 6.30 15.86
C ILE A 200 -7.11 5.99 16.34
N ASN A 201 -6.26 7.01 16.52
CA ASN A 201 -4.89 6.82 16.97
C ASN A 201 -4.82 6.25 18.39
N GLU A 202 -5.67 6.73 19.30
CA GLU A 202 -5.80 6.18 20.65
C GLU A 202 -6.22 4.70 20.59
N LYS A 203 -7.22 4.38 19.77
CA LYS A 203 -7.64 2.98 19.56
C LYS A 203 -6.53 2.11 18.99
N LEU A 204 -5.75 2.61 18.03
CA LEU A 204 -4.61 1.88 17.47
C LEU A 204 -3.49 1.66 18.50
N GLN A 205 -3.25 2.62 19.38
CA GLN A 205 -2.30 2.47 20.49
C GLN A 205 -2.76 1.41 21.47
N GLN A 206 -4.05 1.41 21.84
CA GLN A 206 -4.61 0.37 22.71
C GLN A 206 -4.47 -1.03 22.09
N ILE A 207 -4.85 -1.20 20.81
CA ILE A 207 -4.70 -2.48 20.09
C ILE A 207 -3.23 -2.95 20.10
N GLN A 208 -2.29 -2.03 19.91
CA GLN A 208 -0.87 -2.36 19.90
C GLN A 208 -0.36 -2.75 21.30
N ALA A 209 -0.81 -2.06 22.35
CA ALA A 209 -0.48 -2.38 23.74
C ALA A 209 -1.04 -3.76 24.14
N ASP A 210 -2.30 -4.03 23.80
CA ASP A 210 -2.95 -5.33 24.06
C ASP A 210 -2.22 -6.47 23.34
N LYS A 211 -1.77 -6.24 22.11
CA LYS A 211 -0.98 -7.20 21.34
C LYS A 211 0.38 -7.48 22.00
N GLN A 212 1.08 -6.44 22.48
CA GLN A 212 2.35 -6.60 23.19
C GLN A 212 2.17 -7.34 24.52
N LEU A 213 1.10 -7.05 25.25
CA LEU A 213 0.75 -7.77 26.47
C LEU A 213 0.50 -9.26 26.17
N ALA A 214 -0.31 -9.57 25.15
CA ALA A 214 -0.57 -10.94 24.75
C ALA A 214 0.69 -11.71 24.28
N GLU A 215 1.65 -11.02 23.66
CA GLU A 215 2.94 -11.62 23.26
C GLU A 215 3.87 -11.91 24.45
N THR A 216 3.72 -11.18 25.56
CA THR A 216 4.56 -11.34 26.77
C THR A 216 3.95 -12.29 27.81
N MET A 217 2.65 -12.58 27.73
CA MET A 217 2.02 -13.57 28.61
C MET A 217 2.50 -14.99 28.26
N PRO A 218 2.87 -15.82 29.26
CA PRO A 218 3.22 -17.21 29.02
C PRO A 218 2.05 -17.94 28.37
N ARG A 219 2.29 -18.62 27.25
CA ARG A 219 1.28 -19.50 26.64
C ARG A 219 1.07 -20.68 27.58
N ASP A 220 -0.01 -20.65 28.35
CA ASP A 220 -0.41 -21.78 29.17
C ASP A 220 -0.47 -23.03 28.27
N SER A 221 0.43 -23.97 28.56
CA SER A 221 0.52 -25.25 27.87
C SER A 221 -0.63 -26.13 28.34
N VAL A 222 -1.85 -25.82 27.90
CA VAL A 222 -2.98 -26.72 28.05
C VAL A 222 -2.75 -27.88 27.08
N ILE A 223 -2.07 -28.92 27.59
CA ILE A 223 -2.07 -30.25 26.99
C ILE A 223 -3.51 -30.74 27.06
N VAL A 224 -4.28 -30.51 26.00
CA VAL A 224 -5.57 -31.15 25.81
C VAL A 224 -5.30 -32.65 25.68
N LYS A 225 -5.46 -33.38 26.78
CA LYS A 225 -5.54 -34.84 26.77
C LYS A 225 -6.66 -35.23 25.81
N LYS A 226 -6.30 -35.72 24.62
CA LYS A 226 -7.22 -36.38 23.68
C LYS A 226 -7.92 -37.50 24.44
N THR A 227 -9.21 -37.33 24.74
CA THR A 227 -10.06 -38.43 25.17
C THR A 227 -10.30 -39.36 23.98
N GLU A 228 -10.05 -40.65 24.21
CA GLU A 228 -10.13 -41.70 23.18
C GLU A 228 -11.57 -41.88 22.65
N PRO A 229 -11.74 -42.22 21.35
CA PRO A 229 -13.06 -42.44 20.78
C PRO A 229 -13.66 -43.78 21.23
N ILE A 230 -14.77 -43.73 21.96
CA ILE A 230 -15.62 -44.88 22.32
C ILE A 230 -16.20 -45.51 21.05
N LYS A 231 -15.84 -46.78 20.78
CA LYS A 231 -16.37 -47.60 19.67
C LYS A 231 -17.87 -47.86 19.85
N LYS A 232 -18.71 -47.29 18.98
CA LYS A 232 -20.13 -47.68 18.86
C LYS A 232 -20.27 -48.99 18.07
N LYS A 233 -20.83 -50.00 18.73
CA LYS A 233 -21.16 -51.34 18.21
C LYS A 233 -22.33 -51.22 17.22
N ARG A 234 -22.16 -51.74 15.99
CA ARG A 234 -23.21 -51.84 14.97
C ARG A 234 -24.16 -53.01 15.31
N THR A 235 -25.46 -52.76 15.30
CA THR A 235 -26.49 -53.80 15.13
C THR A 235 -27.40 -53.42 13.98
N THR A 236 -27.46 -54.31 13.00
CA THR A 236 -28.28 -54.28 11.78
C THR A 236 -29.74 -54.64 12.09
N PRO A 237 -30.72 -54.09 11.35
CA PRO A 237 -31.98 -54.76 11.13
C PRO A 237 -32.11 -55.30 9.70
N VAL A 238 -32.84 -56.41 9.66
CA VAL A 238 -33.04 -57.41 8.61
C VAL A 238 -33.82 -56.86 7.40
N LYS A 239 -33.46 -57.37 6.22
CA LYS A 239 -34.16 -57.20 4.92
C LYS A 239 -35.63 -57.65 5.02
N LYS A 240 -36.55 -56.82 4.49
CA LYS A 240 -37.85 -57.29 4.00
C LYS A 240 -38.02 -56.87 2.54
N LEU A 241 -38.18 -57.87 1.67
CA LEU A 241 -38.36 -57.75 0.23
C LEU A 241 -39.86 -57.71 -0.14
N ALA A 242 -40.13 -57.20 -1.35
CA ALA A 242 -41.37 -57.15 -2.14
C ALA A 242 -42.33 -55.98 -1.79
N LYS A 243 -42.70 -55.11 -2.72
CA LYS A 243 -43.36 -55.40 -4.01
C LYS A 243 -43.08 -54.34 -5.10
N LEU A 244 -43.15 -54.83 -6.33
CA LEU A 244 -43.04 -54.16 -7.62
C LEU A 244 -44.21 -53.19 -7.87
N ASN A 245 -43.97 -52.06 -8.53
CA ASN A 245 -44.87 -51.56 -9.59
C ASN A 245 -44.13 -50.59 -10.52
N THR A 246 -44.42 -50.80 -11.79
CA THR A 246 -43.84 -50.28 -13.03
C THR A 246 -44.31 -48.86 -13.36
N THR A 247 -43.43 -48.02 -13.92
CA THR A 247 -43.69 -47.23 -15.14
C THR A 247 -42.45 -46.45 -15.62
N SER A 248 -42.14 -46.65 -16.92
CA SER A 248 -41.48 -45.73 -17.89
C SER A 248 -40.08 -45.13 -17.57
N VAL A 249 -38.97 -45.54 -18.21
CA VAL A 249 -38.49 -45.19 -19.59
C VAL A 249 -38.17 -43.67 -19.67
N ARG A 250 -37.00 -43.14 -20.03
CA ARG A 250 -35.89 -43.53 -20.93
C ARG A 250 -34.66 -42.63 -20.64
N LYS A 251 -33.46 -43.15 -20.89
CA LYS A 251 -32.18 -42.41 -21.05
C LYS A 251 -32.20 -41.52 -22.31
N LEU A 252 -31.32 -40.50 -22.33
CA LEU A 252 -30.35 -40.07 -23.37
C LEU A 252 -29.96 -38.61 -23.06
N ALA A 253 -28.77 -38.27 -22.52
CA ALA A 253 -27.43 -38.24 -23.10
C ALA A 253 -27.24 -37.26 -24.29
N ALA A 254 -26.16 -36.47 -24.19
CA ALA A 254 -25.44 -35.72 -25.24
C ALA A 254 -26.07 -34.38 -25.71
N VAL A 255 -25.36 -33.31 -26.10
CA VAL A 255 -23.93 -32.99 -26.31
C VAL A 255 -23.83 -31.46 -26.58
N TYR A 256 -22.67 -30.85 -26.28
CA TYR A 256 -22.30 -29.47 -26.65
C TYR A 256 -22.34 -29.22 -28.18
N PRO A 257 -22.36 -27.94 -28.62
CA PRO A 257 -21.36 -27.59 -29.64
C PRO A 257 -20.60 -26.29 -29.37
N VAL A 258 -19.31 -26.38 -29.66
CA VAL A 258 -18.39 -25.33 -30.07
C VAL A 258 -18.77 -24.87 -31.49
N GLN A 259 -18.69 -23.57 -31.79
CA GLN A 259 -18.42 -23.12 -33.15
C GLN A 259 -17.66 -21.79 -33.14
N ALA A 260 -16.66 -21.74 -34.01
CA ALA A 260 -15.72 -20.65 -34.24
C ALA A 260 -16.03 -19.96 -35.58
N LYS A 261 -15.60 -18.69 -35.65
CA LYS A 261 -15.26 -17.86 -36.83
C LYS A 261 -16.36 -17.51 -37.85
N LEU A 262 -16.56 -16.19 -37.98
CA LEU A 262 -16.17 -15.41 -39.17
C LEU A 262 -15.52 -14.11 -38.68
#